data_AF-D7REJ1-F1
#
_entry.id   AF-D7REJ1-F1
#
_cell.length_a   1.000
_cell.length_b   1.000
_cell.length_c   1.000
_cell.angle_alpha   90.00
_cell.angle_beta   90.00
_cell.angle_gamma   90.00
#
_symmetry.space_group_name_H-M   'P 1'
#
loop_
_entity.id
_entity.type
_entity.pdbx_description
1 polymer ?
#
loop_
_entity_poly.entity_id
_entity_poly.type
_entity_poly.pdbx_seq_one_letter_code
_entity_poly.pdbx_strand_id
1 'polypeptide(L)'
;SKLIFRKSDTVPEELHQMVQDGFLTLRKHGCFFQDLVRIKGKDFFTPVSRILIGKPGCTYKYLNTRLFTVPWPTEGCEIKYCSPQIHDACKALIRLNDYLHIEAVKALQGQNLLDTKDTTVIDREQNFATSLIEKGSFSKDQSSCYVPEDDYTSLNNRTSYNLTLLNYMDPLQMPYLKQEPYFEMGNMAVSWHHDENLVERSTVAVYSYSCEGSSAEEATDWNLKGRDPAVWHVGLKK
;
A
#
# COMPACT_ATOMS: atom_id res chain seq x y z
N SER A 1 4.95 -0.57 -16.14
CA SER A 1 3.72 -0.86 -15.36
C SER A 1 3.78 -0.05 -14.06
N LYS A 2 2.66 0.51 -13.56
CA LYS A 2 2.63 1.28 -12.30
C LYS A 2 2.42 0.41 -11.05
N LEU A 3 2.07 -0.86 -11.22
CA LEU A 3 2.00 -1.84 -10.14
C LEU A 3 3.40 -2.35 -9.83
N ILE A 4 3.71 -2.45 -8.53
CA ILE A 4 4.96 -3.01 -8.04
C ILE A 4 4.64 -4.08 -7.00
N PHE A 5 5.26 -5.25 -7.17
CA PHE A 5 5.18 -6.34 -6.21
C PHE A 5 6.52 -6.48 -5.48
N ARG A 6 6.45 -6.59 -4.15
CA ARG A 6 7.57 -6.88 -3.25
C ARG A 6 7.23 -8.15 -2.50
N LYS A 7 8.12 -9.14 -2.57
CA LYS A 7 7.96 -10.42 -1.86
C LYS A 7 8.28 -10.22 -0.38
N SER A 8 7.80 -11.14 0.46
CA SER A 8 8.01 -11.09 1.92
C SER A 8 9.50 -11.08 2.29
N ASP A 9 10.35 -11.80 1.55
CA ASP A 9 11.81 -11.83 1.75
C ASP A 9 12.52 -10.47 1.64
N THR A 10 11.85 -9.44 1.11
CA THR A 10 12.37 -8.07 1.05
C THR A 10 12.08 -7.24 2.30
N VAL A 11 11.21 -7.72 3.19
CA VAL A 11 10.81 -7.05 4.43
C VAL A 11 11.58 -7.66 5.60
N PRO A 12 12.14 -6.86 6.52
CA PRO A 12 12.84 -7.39 7.69
C PRO A 12 11.94 -8.29 8.56
N GLU A 13 12.48 -9.43 8.99
CA GLU A 13 11.73 -10.41 9.81
C GLU A 13 11.18 -9.80 11.11
N GLU A 14 11.96 -8.94 11.78
CA GLU A 14 11.50 -8.24 12.98
C GLU A 14 10.28 -7.35 12.71
N LEU A 15 10.21 -6.75 11.51
CA LEU A 15 9.06 -5.94 11.11
C LEU A 15 7.86 -6.82 10.80
N HIS A 16 8.07 -7.98 10.15
CA HIS A 16 7.03 -8.98 9.96
C HIS A 16 6.39 -9.39 11.29
N GLN A 17 7.21 -9.85 12.25
CA GLN A 17 6.73 -10.30 13.55
C GLN A 17 5.93 -9.21 14.27
N MET A 18 6.49 -8.00 14.34
CA MET A 18 5.87 -6.88 15.03
C MET A 18 4.50 -6.48 14.45
N VAL A 19 4.39 -6.44 13.12
CA VAL A 19 3.15 -6.07 12.43
C VAL A 19 2.10 -7.18 12.57
N GLN A 20 2.52 -8.45 12.40
CA GLN A 20 1.62 -9.59 12.51
C GLN A 20 1.06 -9.72 13.94
N ASP A 21 1.91 -9.57 14.96
CA ASP A 21 1.48 -9.52 16.37
C ASP A 21 0.53 -8.35 16.65
N GLY A 22 0.79 -7.20 16.02
CA GLY A 22 -0.10 -6.04 16.05
C GLY A 22 -1.49 -6.36 15.49
N PHE A 23 -1.58 -7.02 14.34
CA PHE A 23 -2.86 -7.45 13.76
C PHE A 23 -3.60 -8.42 14.67
N LEU A 24 -2.91 -9.44 15.20
CA LEU A 24 -3.50 -10.43 16.10
C LEU A 24 -3.98 -9.79 17.41
N THR A 25 -3.23 -8.82 17.92
CA THR A 25 -3.58 -8.05 19.12
C THR A 25 -4.84 -7.21 18.91
N LEU A 26 -4.92 -6.47 17.81
CA LEU A 26 -6.10 -5.67 17.45
C LEU A 26 -7.34 -6.56 17.27
N ARG A 27 -7.17 -7.72 16.64
CA ARG A 27 -8.25 -8.72 16.50
C ARG A 27 -8.69 -9.25 17.87
N LYS A 28 -7.75 -9.63 18.74
CA LYS A 28 -8.04 -10.14 20.10
C LYS A 28 -8.82 -9.13 20.94
N HIS A 29 -8.56 -7.83 20.76
CA HIS A 29 -9.27 -6.75 21.45
C HIS A 29 -10.57 -6.32 20.75
N GLY A 30 -11.02 -7.01 19.69
CA GLY A 30 -12.26 -6.69 19.00
C GLY A 30 -12.26 -5.34 18.30
N CYS A 31 -11.09 -4.89 17.82
CA CYS A 31 -10.94 -3.55 17.23
C CYS A 31 -11.47 -3.44 15.79
N PHE A 32 -11.79 -4.55 15.14
CA PHE A 32 -12.25 -4.59 13.75
C PHE A 32 -13.77 -4.69 13.66
N PHE A 33 -14.38 -3.83 12.85
CA PHE A 33 -15.83 -3.78 12.67
C PHE A 33 -16.22 -3.83 11.20
N GLN A 34 -17.34 -4.48 10.87
CA GLN A 34 -17.92 -4.35 9.54
C GLN A 34 -18.56 -2.95 9.42
N ASP A 35 -18.20 -2.23 8.37
CA ASP A 35 -18.74 -0.90 8.15
C ASP A 35 -20.15 -1.02 7.55
N LEU A 36 -21.10 -0.27 8.12
CA LEU A 36 -22.39 -0.04 7.48
C LEU A 36 -22.21 1.08 6.44
N VAL A 37 -22.22 0.71 5.17
CA VAL A 37 -21.98 1.61 4.04
C VAL A 37 -23.23 1.79 3.19
N ARG A 38 -23.33 2.91 2.47
CA ARG A 38 -24.46 3.19 1.59
C ARG A 38 -24.05 3.18 0.13
N ILE A 39 -24.57 2.22 -0.63
CA ILE A 39 -24.32 2.07 -2.06
C ILE A 39 -25.65 2.19 -2.81
N LYS A 40 -25.76 3.15 -3.73
CA LYS A 40 -26.98 3.41 -4.53
C LYS A 40 -28.25 3.51 -3.68
N GLY A 41 -28.15 4.19 -2.53
CA GLY A 41 -29.28 4.43 -1.61
C GLY A 41 -29.68 3.25 -0.72
N LYS A 42 -28.93 2.14 -0.75
CA LYS A 42 -29.16 0.98 0.13
C LYS A 42 -28.01 0.80 1.11
N ASP A 43 -28.33 0.36 2.31
CA ASP A 43 -27.37 0.11 3.37
C ASP A 43 -26.87 -1.34 3.31
N PHE A 44 -25.56 -1.54 3.44
CA PHE A 44 -24.90 -2.83 3.38
C PHE A 44 -23.79 -2.91 4.42
N PHE A 45 -23.63 -4.07 5.05
CA PHE A 45 -22.41 -4.37 5.80
C PHE A 45 -21.31 -4.82 4.84
N THR A 46 -20.10 -4.35 5.08
CA THR A 46 -18.93 -4.82 4.34
C THR A 46 -18.57 -6.25 4.78
N PRO A 47 -18.27 -7.18 3.86
CA PRO A 47 -17.83 -8.52 4.24
C PRO A 47 -16.56 -8.50 5.09
N VAL A 48 -15.67 -7.56 4.79
CA VAL A 48 -14.43 -7.31 5.51
C VAL A 48 -14.68 -6.42 6.73
N SER A 49 -14.08 -6.77 7.86
CA SER A 49 -14.03 -5.94 9.06
C SER A 49 -12.81 -5.03 9.04
N ARG A 50 -12.95 -3.79 9.48
CA ARG A 50 -11.93 -2.74 9.33
C ARG A 50 -11.68 -1.96 10.61
N ILE A 51 -10.51 -1.33 10.64
CA ILE A 51 -10.15 -0.26 11.56
C ILE A 51 -9.27 0.75 10.83
N LEU A 52 -9.54 2.04 11.03
CA LEU A 52 -8.70 3.12 10.53
C LEU A 52 -7.69 3.51 11.60
N ILE A 53 -6.40 3.44 11.29
CA ILE A 53 -5.30 3.86 12.17
C ILE A 53 -4.48 4.93 11.45
N GLY A 54 -4.05 5.99 12.13
CA GLY A 54 -3.32 7.06 11.46
C GLY A 54 -2.97 8.24 12.35
N LYS A 55 -2.63 9.37 11.71
CA LYS A 55 -2.31 10.62 12.41
C LYS A 55 -3.50 11.09 13.28
N PRO A 56 -3.25 11.61 14.49
CA PRO A 56 -4.30 12.16 15.34
C PRO A 56 -5.16 13.20 14.62
N GLY A 57 -6.49 13.06 14.74
CA GLY A 57 -7.47 13.97 14.14
C GLY A 57 -7.74 13.75 12.66
N CYS A 58 -7.07 12.81 11.99
CA CYS A 58 -7.36 12.47 10.60
C CYS A 58 -8.62 11.62 10.46
N THR A 59 -9.23 11.71 9.28
CA THR A 59 -10.39 10.89 8.91
C THR A 59 -10.25 10.45 7.46
N TYR A 60 -10.86 9.32 7.11
CA TYR A 60 -10.93 8.81 5.75
C TYR A 60 -12.39 8.54 5.40
N LYS A 61 -12.85 9.06 4.26
CA LYS A 61 -14.23 8.83 3.80
C LYS A 61 -14.19 7.83 2.65
N TYR A 62 -15.08 6.86 2.67
CA TYR A 62 -15.31 5.96 1.54
C TYR A 62 -16.75 5.45 1.58
N LEU A 63 -17.38 5.23 0.42
CA LEU A 63 -18.77 4.74 0.32
C LEU A 63 -19.76 5.51 1.19
N ASN A 64 -19.57 6.84 1.25
CA ASN A 64 -20.31 7.78 2.09
C ASN A 64 -20.19 7.58 3.62
N THR A 65 -19.28 6.74 4.10
CA THR A 65 -18.98 6.55 5.52
C THR A 65 -17.66 7.24 5.86
N ARG A 66 -17.64 8.10 6.89
CA ARG A 66 -16.42 8.75 7.39
C ARG A 66 -15.89 7.95 8.57
N LEU A 67 -14.72 7.35 8.39
CA LEU A 67 -13.97 6.67 9.42
C LEU A 67 -13.05 7.66 10.15
N PHE A 68 -12.88 7.45 11.46
CA PHE A 68 -12.02 8.25 12.32
C PHE A 68 -10.83 7.42 12.75
N THR A 69 -9.64 8.02 12.72
CA THR A 69 -8.42 7.29 13.10
C THR A 69 -8.44 6.94 14.57
N VAL A 70 -8.17 5.67 14.89
CA VAL A 70 -7.47 5.35 16.13
C VAL A 70 -6.04 5.88 15.98
N PRO A 71 -5.64 6.87 16.79
CA PRO A 71 -4.38 7.57 16.54
C PRO A 71 -3.18 6.66 16.84
N TRP A 72 -2.18 6.66 15.96
CA TRP A 72 -0.88 6.07 16.27
C TRP A 72 -0.02 7.04 17.10
N PRO A 73 1.05 6.57 17.77
CA PRO A 73 1.97 7.46 18.49
C PRO A 73 2.55 8.53 17.54
N THR A 74 2.44 9.80 17.93
CA THR A 74 2.96 10.95 17.15
C THR A 74 3.65 11.90 18.12
N GLU A 75 4.81 12.42 17.71
CA GLU A 75 5.57 13.38 18.52
C GLU A 75 4.71 14.60 18.89
N GLY A 76 4.83 15.07 20.14
CA GLY A 76 4.03 16.18 20.66
C GLY A 76 2.56 15.86 20.95
N CYS A 77 2.09 14.63 20.74
CA CYS A 77 0.73 14.21 21.05
C CYS A 77 0.68 13.22 22.22
N GLU A 78 -0.02 13.56 23.31
CA GLU A 78 -0.32 12.61 24.38
C GLU A 78 -1.58 11.81 24.05
N ILE A 79 -1.44 10.53 23.75
CA ILE A 79 -2.54 9.65 23.36
C ILE A 79 -2.81 8.65 24.48
N LYS A 80 -4.08 8.59 24.92
CA LYS A 80 -4.55 7.63 25.93
C LYS A 80 -5.18 6.44 25.23
N TYR A 81 -4.55 5.28 25.36
CA TYR A 81 -5.06 4.01 24.83
C TYR A 81 -5.81 3.26 25.93
N CYS A 82 -6.84 2.51 25.54
CA CYS A 82 -7.59 1.65 26.47
C CYS A 82 -6.75 0.45 26.96
N SER A 83 -5.65 0.13 26.28
CA SER A 83 -4.75 -0.96 26.61
C SER A 83 -3.33 -0.65 26.09
N PRO A 84 -2.26 -1.00 26.86
CA PRO A 84 -0.88 -0.90 26.38
C PRO A 84 -0.62 -1.72 25.12
N GLN A 85 -1.29 -2.86 24.96
CA GLN A 85 -1.14 -3.73 23.80
C GLN A 85 -1.70 -3.07 22.52
N ILE A 86 -2.78 -2.29 22.62
CA ILE A 86 -3.31 -1.51 21.49
C ILE A 86 -2.31 -0.40 21.10
N HIS A 87 -1.69 0.25 22.08
CA HIS A 87 -0.60 1.21 21.82
C HIS A 87 0.54 0.55 21.04
N ASP A 88 0.99 -0.63 21.46
CA ASP A 88 2.10 -1.33 20.80
C ASP A 88 1.73 -1.77 19.37
N ALA A 89 0.48 -2.20 19.14
CA ALA A 89 -0.02 -2.47 17.80
C ALA A 89 -0.03 -1.22 16.91
N CYS A 90 -0.48 -0.07 17.43
CA CYS A 90 -0.45 1.20 16.68
C CYS A 90 1.00 1.67 16.41
N LYS A 91 1.92 1.40 17.35
CA LYS A 91 3.35 1.66 17.20
C LYS A 91 3.99 0.77 16.11
N ALA A 92 3.57 -0.48 15.99
CA ALA A 92 4.00 -1.36 14.91
C ALA A 92 3.57 -0.82 13.54
N LEU A 93 2.34 -0.28 13.45
CA LEU A 93 1.78 0.22 12.20
C LEU A 93 2.43 1.52 11.72
N ILE A 94 2.82 2.43 12.61
CA ILE A 94 3.61 3.61 12.19
C ILE A 94 5.00 3.20 11.70
N ARG A 95 5.64 2.18 12.32
CA ARG A 95 6.92 1.63 11.79
C ARG A 95 6.77 1.01 10.40
N LEU A 96 5.68 0.28 10.17
CA LEU A 96 5.36 -0.24 8.85
C LEU A 96 5.11 0.90 7.85
N ASN A 97 4.40 1.95 8.27
CA ASN A 97 4.14 3.13 7.46
C ASN A 97 5.44 3.80 7.00
N ASP A 98 6.41 3.96 7.91
CA ASP A 98 7.73 4.52 7.60
C ASP A 98 8.50 3.65 6.60
N TYR A 99 8.50 2.33 6.80
CA TYR A 99 9.14 1.39 5.88
C TYR A 99 8.51 1.45 4.47
N LEU A 100 7.18 1.41 4.39
CA LEU A 100 6.45 1.46 3.11
C LEU A 100 6.60 2.82 2.43
N HIS A 101 6.71 3.92 3.18
CA HIS A 101 7.02 5.23 2.64
C HIS A 101 8.39 5.22 1.95
N ILE A 102 9.43 4.73 2.62
CA ILE A 102 10.79 4.61 2.05
C ILE A 102 10.79 3.77 0.77
N GLU A 103 10.11 2.62 0.78
CA GLU A 103 10.02 1.75 -0.40
C GLU A 103 9.26 2.40 -1.55
N ALA A 104 8.21 3.16 -1.27
CA ALA A 104 7.46 3.90 -2.29
C ALA A 104 8.28 5.04 -2.90
N VAL A 105 9.04 5.77 -2.09
CA VAL A 105 9.98 6.81 -2.54
C VAL A 105 11.01 6.21 -3.50
N LYS A 106 11.68 5.12 -3.11
CA LYS A 106 12.65 4.42 -3.97
C LYS A 106 12.03 3.95 -5.27
N ALA A 107 10.83 3.40 -5.20
CA ALA A 107 10.11 2.88 -6.36
C ALA A 107 9.76 3.97 -7.39
N LEU A 108 9.29 5.13 -6.92
CA LEU A 108 8.98 6.27 -7.79
C LEU A 108 10.24 6.91 -8.37
N GLN A 109 11.33 7.02 -7.59
CA GLN A 109 12.63 7.48 -8.11
C GLN A 109 13.15 6.55 -9.22
N GLY A 110 13.01 5.24 -9.04
CA GLY A 110 13.37 4.26 -10.06
C GLY A 110 12.56 4.37 -11.34
N GLN A 111 11.28 4.74 -11.26
CA GLN A 111 10.43 5.00 -12.43
C GLN A 111 10.83 6.27 -13.17
N ASN A 112 11.05 7.39 -12.45
CA ASN A 112 11.44 8.66 -13.04
C ASN A 112 12.76 8.54 -13.84
N LEU A 113 13.70 7.72 -13.36
CA LEU A 113 14.98 7.49 -14.05
C LEU A 113 14.80 6.69 -15.35
N LEU A 114 13.83 5.76 -15.41
CA LEU A 114 13.51 5.00 -16.61
C LEU A 114 12.81 5.88 -17.65
N ASP A 115 11.83 6.68 -17.22
CA ASP A 115 11.08 7.61 -18.10
C ASP A 115 12.01 8.68 -18.73
N THR A 116 13.04 9.12 -17.99
CA THR A 116 14.03 10.07 -18.51
C THR A 116 14.92 9.44 -19.59
N LYS A 117 15.25 8.14 -19.48
CA LYS A 117 16.06 7.43 -20.49
C LYS A 117 15.30 7.21 -21.79
N ASP A 118 14.01 6.88 -21.72
CA ASP A 118 13.17 6.72 -22.91
C ASP A 118 12.98 8.03 -23.69
N THR A 119 13.10 9.19 -23.03
CA THR A 119 13.00 10.50 -23.67
C THR A 119 14.28 10.89 -24.43
N THR A 120 15.45 10.30 -24.11
CA THR A 120 16.74 10.67 -24.72
C THR A 120 17.05 9.99 -26.07
N VAL A 121 16.18 9.09 -26.57
CA VAL A 121 16.45 8.31 -27.79
C VAL A 121 15.82 8.92 -29.06
N ILE A 122 14.99 9.96 -28.97
CA ILE A 122 14.25 10.48 -30.15
C ILE A 122 14.87 11.75 -30.77
N ASP A 123 15.86 12.39 -30.14
CA ASP A 123 16.35 13.69 -30.67
C ASP A 123 17.86 13.72 -30.88
N ARG A 124 18.34 13.01 -31.93
CA ARG A 124 19.66 13.31 -32.52
C ARG A 124 19.84 12.81 -33.95
N GLU A 125 19.05 13.37 -34.86
CA GLU A 125 19.50 13.55 -36.24
C GLU A 125 19.22 14.99 -36.69
N GLN A 126 20.25 15.86 -36.61
CA GLN A 126 20.56 16.86 -37.64
C GLN A 126 21.88 17.62 -37.32
N ASN A 127 22.95 17.13 -37.93
CA ASN A 127 23.97 17.84 -38.72
C ASN A 127 24.71 19.10 -38.21
N PHE A 128 26.00 18.89 -37.97
CA PHE A 128 27.20 19.63 -38.42
C PHE A 128 27.22 21.18 -38.50
N ALA A 129 28.12 21.81 -37.73
CA ALA A 129 29.27 22.55 -38.28
C ALA A 129 30.33 22.92 -37.21
N THR A 130 31.57 22.98 -37.67
CA THR A 130 32.89 22.95 -37.01
C THR A 130 33.40 24.34 -36.55
N SER A 131 34.15 24.44 -35.43
CA SER A 131 35.58 24.89 -35.38
C SER A 131 36.09 25.41 -34.02
N LEU A 132 37.09 24.68 -33.48
CA LEU A 132 38.44 25.09 -32.99
C LEU A 132 38.69 26.00 -31.75
N ILE A 133 39.45 25.40 -30.80
CA ILE A 133 40.55 25.92 -29.91
C ILE A 133 40.07 26.78 -28.71
N GLU A 134 40.37 26.51 -27.42
CA GLU A 134 41.70 26.41 -26.78
C GLU A 134 41.66 25.77 -25.37
N LYS A 135 42.85 25.39 -24.86
CA LYS A 135 43.14 24.63 -23.62
C LYS A 135 42.80 25.34 -22.31
N GLY A 136 42.40 24.56 -21.29
CA GLY A 136 42.40 24.94 -19.88
C GLY A 136 42.25 23.73 -18.94
N SER A 137 43.08 23.66 -17.92
CA SER A 137 43.42 22.52 -17.04
C SER A 137 42.38 22.13 -15.97
N PHE A 138 42.38 20.83 -15.64
CA PHE A 138 42.04 20.14 -14.37
C PHE A 138 41.28 20.89 -13.26
N SER A 139 40.14 20.33 -12.83
CA SER A 139 40.00 19.76 -11.47
C SER A 139 38.68 18.98 -11.30
N LYS A 140 38.77 17.88 -10.56
CA LYS A 140 37.67 17.10 -9.97
C LYS A 140 36.77 18.04 -9.17
N ASP A 141 35.45 17.94 -9.33
CA ASP A 141 34.54 17.87 -8.18
C ASP A 141 33.09 17.50 -8.57
N GLN A 142 32.57 16.54 -7.81
CA GLN A 142 31.17 16.34 -7.42
C GLN A 142 30.10 16.34 -8.52
N SER A 143 29.86 15.15 -9.07
CA SER A 143 28.54 14.77 -9.59
C SER A 143 27.55 14.65 -8.42
N SER A 144 27.14 15.80 -7.88
CA SER A 144 25.95 15.91 -7.05
C SER A 144 24.75 15.77 -7.98
N CYS A 145 24.02 14.66 -7.86
CA CYS A 145 22.72 14.49 -8.48
C CYS A 145 21.74 15.48 -7.83
N TYR A 146 21.77 16.74 -8.26
CA TYR A 146 20.78 17.73 -7.89
C TYR A 146 19.45 17.34 -8.55
N VAL A 147 18.59 16.69 -7.77
CA VAL A 147 17.18 16.54 -8.11
C VAL A 147 16.55 17.93 -7.93
N PRO A 148 15.84 18.48 -8.93
CA PRO A 148 15.16 19.77 -8.79
C PRO A 148 14.22 19.75 -7.57
N GLU A 149 14.18 20.82 -6.77
CA GLU A 149 13.33 20.89 -5.55
C GLU A 149 11.84 20.61 -5.81
N ASP A 150 11.37 20.88 -7.03
CA ASP A 150 10.00 20.66 -7.48
C ASP A 150 9.65 19.15 -7.53
N ASP A 151 10.63 18.31 -7.89
CA ASP A 151 10.47 16.86 -7.94
C ASP A 151 10.47 16.24 -6.54
N TYR A 152 11.27 16.76 -5.62
CA TYR A 152 11.33 16.25 -4.24
C TYR A 152 10.02 16.53 -3.49
N THR A 153 9.47 17.74 -3.65
CA THR A 153 8.19 18.12 -3.03
C THR A 153 7.03 17.30 -3.61
N SER A 154 7.02 17.07 -4.92
CA SER A 154 6.06 16.20 -5.61
C SER A 154 6.13 14.74 -5.12
N LEU A 155 7.34 14.21 -4.95
CA LEU A 155 7.57 12.84 -4.49
C LEU A 155 7.10 12.63 -3.05
N ASN A 156 7.41 13.60 -2.18
CA ASN A 156 7.01 13.55 -0.78
C ASN A 156 5.48 13.62 -0.64
N ASN A 157 4.82 14.48 -1.41
CA ASN A 157 3.35 14.59 -1.40
C ASN A 157 2.66 13.29 -1.83
N ARG A 158 3.26 12.52 -2.74
CA ARG A 158 2.68 11.27 -3.23
C ARG A 158 2.86 10.10 -2.28
N THR A 159 3.87 10.14 -1.42
CA THR A 159 4.29 9.01 -0.57
C THR A 159 4.06 9.27 0.93
N SER A 160 3.65 10.48 1.32
CA SER A 160 3.36 10.87 2.71
C SER A 160 2.06 10.26 3.23
N TYR A 161 2.11 8.96 3.56
CA TYR A 161 0.98 8.24 4.15
C TYR A 161 0.64 8.79 5.53
N ASN A 162 -0.61 9.24 5.71
CA ASN A 162 -1.12 9.81 6.96
C ASN A 162 -2.06 8.86 7.72
N LEU A 163 -2.44 7.73 7.13
CA LEU A 163 -3.31 6.72 7.69
C LEU A 163 -3.13 5.38 6.99
N THR A 164 -3.67 4.34 7.60
CA THR A 164 -3.83 2.99 7.05
C THR A 164 -5.21 2.45 7.42
N LEU A 165 -5.88 1.86 6.43
CA LEU A 165 -7.16 1.17 6.61
C LEU A 165 -6.88 -0.33 6.67
N LEU A 166 -6.86 -0.88 7.89
CA LEU A 166 -6.62 -2.31 8.09
C LEU A 166 -7.88 -3.09 7.74
N ASN A 167 -7.67 -4.28 7.17
CA ASN A 167 -8.71 -5.17 6.70
C ASN A 167 -8.51 -6.55 7.33
N TYR A 168 -9.58 -7.16 7.83
CA TYR A 168 -9.60 -8.53 8.32
C TYR A 168 -10.85 -9.24 7.81
N MET A 169 -10.69 -10.49 7.37
CA MET A 169 -11.79 -11.37 7.01
C MET A 169 -11.37 -12.81 7.28
N ASP A 170 -12.25 -13.57 7.92
CA ASP A 170 -12.18 -15.03 8.01
C ASP A 170 -13.16 -15.61 6.97
N PRO A 171 -12.67 -16.24 5.88
CA PRO A 171 -13.53 -16.80 4.85
C PRO A 171 -14.48 -17.88 5.37
N LEU A 172 -14.11 -18.62 6.42
CA LEU A 172 -14.95 -19.67 7.02
C LEU A 172 -16.13 -19.06 7.78
N GLN A 173 -15.95 -17.87 8.34
CA GLN A 173 -17.01 -17.12 9.03
C GLN A 173 -17.76 -16.15 8.11
N MET A 174 -17.39 -16.07 6.82
CA MET A 174 -17.98 -15.14 5.85
C MET A 174 -18.43 -15.87 4.57
N PRO A 175 -19.51 -16.69 4.62
CA PRO A 175 -19.90 -17.54 3.49
C PRO A 175 -20.53 -16.77 2.31
N TYR A 176 -20.94 -15.52 2.51
CA TYR A 176 -21.72 -14.75 1.53
C TYR A 176 -20.86 -13.88 0.61
N LEU A 177 -19.83 -14.48 -0.02
CA LEU A 177 -18.96 -13.77 -0.96
C LEU A 177 -19.55 -13.79 -2.38
N LYS A 178 -19.35 -12.68 -3.10
CA LYS A 178 -19.76 -12.58 -4.50
C LYS A 178 -18.69 -13.20 -5.39
N GLN A 179 -19.12 -13.88 -6.46
CA GLN A 179 -18.22 -14.28 -7.55
C GLN A 179 -17.77 -13.06 -8.35
N GLU A 180 -16.52 -13.06 -8.76
CA GLU A 180 -15.99 -12.08 -9.70
C GLU A 180 -16.68 -12.25 -11.07
N PRO A 181 -17.26 -11.17 -11.65
CA PRO A 181 -18.22 -11.30 -12.75
C PRO A 181 -17.62 -11.35 -14.17
N TYR A 182 -16.32 -11.10 -14.38
CA TYR A 182 -15.77 -10.85 -15.73
C TYR A 182 -14.69 -11.83 -16.18
N PHE A 183 -13.90 -12.36 -15.26
CA PHE A 183 -12.66 -13.09 -15.55
C PHE A 183 -12.57 -14.41 -14.77
N GLU A 184 -13.67 -14.83 -14.13
CA GLU A 184 -13.75 -16.09 -13.38
C GLU A 184 -12.69 -16.18 -12.26
N MET A 185 -12.35 -15.04 -11.62
CA MET A 185 -11.35 -15.01 -10.54
C MET A 185 -11.85 -15.58 -9.20
N GLY A 186 -13.09 -16.07 -9.16
CA GLY A 186 -13.69 -16.70 -7.97
C GLY A 186 -14.25 -15.70 -6.96
N ASN A 187 -14.30 -16.11 -5.68
CA ASN A 187 -14.85 -15.30 -4.60
C ASN A 187 -14.08 -13.98 -4.38
N MET A 188 -14.82 -12.88 -4.23
CA MET A 188 -14.28 -11.55 -3.91
C MET A 188 -14.57 -11.16 -2.47
N ALA A 189 -13.51 -10.90 -1.69
CA ALA A 189 -13.62 -10.25 -0.38
C ALA A 189 -14.06 -8.78 -0.53
N VAL A 190 -13.53 -8.11 -1.56
CA VAL A 190 -13.88 -6.75 -1.96
C VAL A 190 -14.09 -6.75 -3.47
N SER A 191 -15.22 -6.22 -3.93
CA SER A 191 -15.54 -6.12 -5.35
C SER A 191 -14.66 -5.08 -6.07
N TRP A 192 -14.66 -5.09 -7.40
CA TRP A 192 -13.99 -4.07 -8.21
C TRP A 192 -14.32 -2.63 -7.78
N HIS A 193 -13.29 -1.83 -7.48
CA HIS A 193 -13.42 -0.43 -7.07
C HIS A 193 -12.14 0.35 -7.38
N HIS A 194 -12.25 1.67 -7.29
CA HIS A 194 -11.12 2.57 -7.11
C HIS A 194 -11.17 3.10 -5.67
N ASP A 195 -10.00 3.32 -5.09
CA ASP A 195 -9.91 3.97 -3.78
C ASP A 195 -10.42 5.42 -3.88
N GLU A 196 -11.23 5.82 -2.90
CA GLU A 196 -11.87 7.13 -2.85
C GLU A 196 -11.07 8.09 -1.96
N ASN A 197 -11.28 9.41 -2.12
CA ASN A 197 -10.72 10.44 -1.23
C ASN A 197 -9.19 10.38 -1.03
N LEU A 198 -8.46 9.90 -2.04
CA LEU A 198 -7.01 9.96 -2.09
C LEU A 198 -6.52 11.30 -2.64
N VAL A 199 -5.31 11.69 -2.24
CA VAL A 199 -4.60 12.82 -2.87
C VAL A 199 -4.32 12.46 -4.32
N GLU A 200 -4.45 13.43 -5.23
CA GLU A 200 -4.25 13.18 -6.64
C GLU A 200 -2.85 12.58 -6.91
N ARG A 201 -2.83 11.45 -7.63
CA ARG A 201 -1.62 10.70 -8.00
C ARG A 201 -0.76 10.24 -6.80
N SER A 202 -1.31 10.20 -5.58
CA SER A 202 -0.63 9.57 -4.45
C SER A 202 -0.53 8.06 -4.65
N THR A 203 0.46 7.45 -4.00
CA THR A 203 0.62 6.00 -3.98
C THR A 203 -0.25 5.35 -2.91
N VAL A 204 -0.51 4.06 -3.08
CA VAL A 204 -1.09 3.19 -2.06
C VAL A 204 -0.13 2.02 -1.89
N ALA A 205 0.24 1.72 -0.64
CA ALA A 205 1.09 0.59 -0.30
C ALA A 205 0.30 -0.39 0.58
N VAL A 206 0.38 -1.69 0.28
CA VAL A 206 -0.38 -2.73 0.96
C VAL A 206 0.57 -3.81 1.47
N TYR A 207 0.55 -4.05 2.77
CA TYR A 207 1.12 -5.22 3.39
C TYR A 207 0.03 -6.28 3.54
N SER A 208 0.22 -7.45 2.93
CA SER A 208 -0.76 -8.55 2.97
C SER A 208 -0.28 -9.65 3.91
N TYR A 209 -1.12 -10.05 4.86
CA TYR A 209 -0.85 -11.14 5.78
C TYR A 209 -1.97 -12.17 5.70
N SER A 210 -1.62 -13.39 5.28
CA SER A 210 -2.51 -14.54 5.24
C SER A 210 -2.16 -15.45 6.42
N CYS A 211 -3.10 -15.70 7.32
CA CYS A 211 -2.89 -16.67 8.39
C CYS A 211 -2.93 -18.09 7.80
N GLU A 212 -1.97 -18.93 8.16
CA GLU A 212 -2.06 -20.37 7.90
C GLU A 212 -3.15 -20.97 8.81
N GLY A 213 -4.10 -21.71 8.22
CA GLY A 213 -5.06 -22.48 9.00
C GLY A 213 -4.37 -23.69 9.62
N SER A 214 -4.76 -24.07 10.85
CA SER A 214 -4.49 -25.43 11.32
C SER A 214 -5.25 -26.41 10.41
N SER A 215 -4.50 -27.22 9.69
CA SER A 215 -4.92 -28.31 8.77
C SER A 215 -5.85 -27.91 7.62
N ALA A 216 -5.27 -27.61 6.46
CA ALA A 216 -5.87 -28.04 5.21
C ALA A 216 -5.26 -29.40 4.89
N GLU A 217 -6.09 -30.44 4.91
CA GLU A 217 -5.78 -31.70 4.23
C GLU A 217 -5.26 -31.36 2.84
N GLU A 218 -4.11 -31.94 2.47
CA GLU A 218 -3.50 -31.76 1.15
C GLU A 218 -4.56 -32.04 0.08
N ALA A 219 -5.11 -30.97 -0.50
CA ALA A 219 -6.04 -31.05 -1.59
C ALA A 219 -5.28 -31.61 -2.78
N THR A 220 -5.48 -32.90 -2.98
CA THR A 220 -4.90 -33.72 -4.04
C THR A 220 -5.30 -33.20 -5.41
N ASP A 221 -4.30 -33.01 -6.25
CA ASP A 221 -4.32 -33.02 -7.71
C ASP A 221 -5.56 -32.39 -8.36
N TRP A 222 -5.59 -31.05 -8.40
CA TRP A 222 -6.51 -30.32 -9.24
C TRP A 222 -5.76 -29.81 -10.46
N ASN A 223 -6.20 -30.25 -11.64
CA ASN A 223 -5.95 -29.60 -12.94
C ASN A 223 -6.57 -28.19 -12.91
N LEU A 224 -5.98 -27.28 -12.13
CA LEU A 224 -6.51 -25.94 -11.88
C LEU A 224 -6.34 -25.09 -13.13
N LYS A 225 -7.44 -24.89 -13.87
CA LYS A 225 -7.54 -23.76 -14.79
C LYS A 225 -7.77 -22.51 -13.95
N GLY A 226 -6.79 -21.60 -13.93
CA GLY A 226 -6.91 -20.29 -13.27
C GLY A 226 -6.14 -20.18 -11.96
N ARG A 227 -6.57 -19.26 -11.10
CA ARG A 227 -5.89 -18.96 -9.82
C ARG A 227 -6.20 -20.01 -8.75
N ASP A 228 -5.32 -20.15 -7.78
CA ASP A 228 -5.54 -21.03 -6.63
C ASP A 228 -6.70 -20.50 -5.73
N PRO A 229 -7.79 -21.26 -5.54
CA PRO A 229 -8.93 -20.85 -4.71
C PRO A 229 -8.56 -20.62 -3.23
N ALA A 230 -7.54 -21.33 -2.73
CA ALA A 230 -7.12 -21.30 -1.33
C ALA A 230 -6.20 -20.12 -0.99
N VAL A 231 -5.63 -19.46 -2.00
CA VAL A 231 -4.68 -18.35 -1.81
C VAL A 231 -5.36 -17.00 -2.03
N TRP A 232 -4.98 -16.02 -1.21
CA TRP A 232 -5.42 -14.63 -1.35
C TRP A 232 -4.72 -13.93 -2.51
N HIS A 233 -5.48 -13.16 -3.28
CA HIS A 233 -4.98 -12.45 -4.46
C HIS A 233 -5.51 -11.01 -4.49
N VAL A 234 -4.76 -10.12 -5.15
CA VAL A 234 -5.24 -8.81 -5.59
C VAL A 234 -5.48 -8.85 -7.10
N GLY A 235 -6.73 -8.66 -7.51
CA GLY A 235 -7.10 -8.57 -8.92
C GLY A 235 -6.89 -7.15 -9.45
N LEU A 236 -6.47 -7.02 -10.71
CA LEU A 236 -6.37 -5.74 -11.40
C LEU A 236 -7.02 -5.85 -12.78
N LYS A 237 -7.72 -4.78 -13.18
CA LYS A 237 -8.28 -4.61 -14.51
C LYS A 237 -7.97 -3.20 -15.01
N LYS A 238 -7.86 -3.06 -16.32
CA LYS A 238 -7.77 -1.77 -17.00
C LYS A 238 -9.15 -1.30 -17.45
#